data_AF-A0A1W9G8D9-F1
#
_entry.id   AF-A0A1W9G8D9-F1
#
_cell.length_a   1.000
_cell.length_b   1.000
_cell.length_c   1.000
_cell.angle_alpha   90.00
_cell.angle_beta   90.00
_cell.angle_gamma   90.00
#
_symmetry.space_group_name_H-M   'P 1'
#
loop_
_entity.id
_entity.type
_entity.pdbx_description
1 polymer ?
#
loop_
_entity_poly.entity_id
_entity_poly.type
_entity_poly.pdbx_seq_one_letter_code
_entity_poly.pdbx_strand_id
1 'polypeptide(L)'
;MQHNDWHSVFQTLKQRGVDTLTDQERKLRRLPIQKIKTVEAVFQPRQAAFSTAASAKHHAELKRALQAKGELDPIVVMKVGGAWYCLDGHHRLKAYQQAGGRRTHVPVNVFEGSLEDAFRFTVESNAPDKLNLSTEDKKEAAWRMLLLGLPFRQINHATTVSKGTIHNMDQARQRVREQWPSAAVESWTWENVKRLLNTRAAEGAGDGWKAVKAKEWAQALARHFKGLPSQHPQIFADAFLRYDPAGARAVAAEIQRRAVTEECEADF
;
A
#
# COMPACT_ATOMS: atom_id res chain seq x y z
N MET A 1 11.00 -0.75 12.85
CA MET A 1 10.34 -0.68 11.53
C MET A 1 9.44 -1.90 11.41
N GLN A 2 8.18 -1.74 10.99
CA GLN A 2 7.34 -2.92 10.69
C GLN A 2 7.96 -3.64 9.48
N HIS A 3 8.48 -4.84 9.70
CA HIS A 3 8.90 -5.74 8.64
C HIS A 3 7.66 -6.44 8.10
N ASN A 4 7.44 -6.35 6.79
CA ASN A 4 6.39 -7.12 6.14
C ASN A 4 7.04 -8.28 5.38
N ASP A 5 6.73 -9.50 5.82
CA ASP A 5 7.32 -10.75 5.29
C ASP A 5 6.79 -11.13 3.89
N TRP A 6 5.89 -10.31 3.30
CA TRP A 6 5.28 -10.57 2.00
C TRP A 6 6.29 -10.93 0.90
N HIS A 7 7.45 -10.24 0.86
CA HIS A 7 8.44 -10.44 -0.18
C HIS A 7 9.13 -11.81 -0.05
N SER A 8 9.52 -12.21 1.16
CA SER A 8 10.10 -13.53 1.42
C SER A 8 9.12 -14.66 1.07
N VAL A 9 7.86 -14.49 1.47
CA VAL A 9 6.78 -15.43 1.14
C VAL A 9 6.55 -15.49 -0.38
N PHE A 10 6.58 -14.35 -1.07
CA PHE A 10 6.48 -14.30 -2.53
C PHE A 10 7.64 -15.04 -3.18
N GLN A 11 8.89 -14.81 -2.74
CA GLN A 11 10.06 -15.49 -3.28
C GLN A 11 10.00 -17.00 -3.02
N THR A 12 9.50 -17.42 -1.86
CA THR A 12 9.27 -18.85 -1.55
C THR A 12 8.28 -19.47 -2.52
N LEU A 13 7.17 -18.79 -2.83
CA LEU A 13 6.22 -19.25 -3.85
C LEU A 13 6.85 -19.28 -5.25
N LYS A 14 7.65 -18.27 -5.59
CA LYS A 14 8.35 -18.19 -6.86
C LYS A 14 9.33 -19.35 -7.05
N GLN A 15 10.08 -19.68 -6.01
CA GLN A 15 11.02 -20.82 -6.00
C GLN A 15 10.32 -22.17 -6.16
N ARG A 16 9.11 -22.33 -5.62
CA ARG A 16 8.30 -23.54 -5.82
C ARG A 16 7.85 -23.73 -7.27
N GLY A 17 7.81 -22.65 -8.06
CA GLY A 17 7.41 -22.66 -9.46
C GLY A 17 5.90 -22.72 -9.66
N VAL A 18 5.42 -21.99 -10.66
CA VAL A 18 4.03 -22.13 -11.15
C VAL A 18 3.95 -23.43 -11.94
N ASP A 19 2.98 -24.28 -11.63
CA ASP A 19 2.83 -25.58 -12.28
C ASP A 19 2.30 -25.41 -13.72
N THR A 20 2.85 -26.19 -14.67
CA THR A 20 2.23 -26.39 -15.98
C THR A 20 0.96 -27.21 -15.81
N LEU A 21 -0.19 -26.61 -16.14
CA LEU A 21 -1.49 -27.25 -15.98
C LEU A 21 -1.78 -28.23 -17.12
N THR A 22 -2.28 -29.40 -16.74
CA THR A 22 -2.92 -30.34 -17.68
C THR A 22 -4.23 -29.78 -18.25
N ASP A 23 -4.70 -30.32 -19.38
CA ASP A 23 -5.98 -29.89 -19.98
C ASP A 23 -7.17 -30.08 -19.05
N GLN A 24 -7.13 -31.13 -18.21
CA GLN A 24 -8.15 -31.37 -17.19
C GLN A 24 -8.11 -30.28 -16.12
N GLU A 25 -6.91 -29.88 -15.67
CA GLU A 25 -6.74 -28.85 -14.66
C GLU A 25 -7.19 -27.47 -15.15
N ARG A 26 -6.91 -27.11 -16.41
CA ARG A 26 -7.40 -25.84 -17.00
C ARG A 26 -8.93 -25.78 -17.07
N LYS A 27 -9.57 -26.94 -17.23
CA LYS A 27 -11.03 -27.07 -17.30
C LYS A 27 -11.68 -27.33 -15.94
N LEU A 28 -10.92 -27.33 -14.85
CA LEU A 28 -11.49 -27.47 -13.51
C LEU A 28 -12.50 -26.34 -13.25
N ARG A 29 -13.66 -26.75 -12.76
CA ARG A 29 -14.74 -25.84 -12.32
C ARG A 29 -14.99 -25.94 -10.83
N ARG A 30 -14.48 -26.99 -10.18
CA ARG A 30 -14.66 -27.21 -8.74
C ARG A 30 -13.39 -27.79 -8.14
N LEU A 31 -13.08 -27.40 -6.90
CA LEU A 31 -12.00 -27.97 -6.11
C LEU A 31 -12.45 -28.30 -4.69
N PRO A 32 -11.92 -29.37 -4.07
CA PRO A 32 -12.13 -29.62 -2.66
C PRO A 32 -11.63 -28.44 -1.82
N ILE A 33 -12.44 -27.99 -0.86
CA ILE A 33 -12.10 -26.84 0.01
C ILE A 33 -10.74 -27.03 0.67
N GLN A 34 -10.46 -28.24 1.15
CA GLN A 34 -9.23 -28.61 1.87
C GLN A 34 -7.97 -28.60 0.99
N LYS A 35 -8.13 -28.63 -0.35
CA LYS A 35 -7.00 -28.58 -1.29
C LYS A 35 -6.58 -27.16 -1.64
N ILE A 36 -7.36 -26.15 -1.22
CA ILE A 36 -7.12 -24.74 -1.52
C ILE A 36 -6.46 -24.08 -0.31
N LYS A 37 -5.26 -23.56 -0.52
CA LYS A 37 -4.48 -22.79 0.45
C LYS A 37 -4.67 -21.29 0.25
N THR A 38 -4.40 -20.51 1.28
CA THR A 38 -4.43 -19.05 1.25
C THR A 38 -3.09 -18.49 1.69
N VAL A 39 -2.62 -17.43 1.04
CA VAL A 39 -1.40 -16.69 1.43
C VAL A 39 -1.76 -15.21 1.47
N GLU A 40 -2.33 -14.78 2.59
CA GLU A 40 -2.91 -13.44 2.72
C GLU A 40 -1.86 -12.33 2.56
N ALA A 41 -0.63 -12.54 3.01
CA ALA A 41 0.45 -11.56 2.86
C ALA A 41 0.73 -11.18 1.39
N VAL A 42 0.51 -12.11 0.46
CA VAL A 42 0.73 -11.94 -0.97
C VAL A 42 -0.57 -11.59 -1.70
N PHE A 43 -1.62 -12.39 -1.52
CA PHE A 43 -2.86 -12.30 -2.30
C PHE A 43 -4.00 -11.55 -1.59
N GLN A 44 -3.81 -11.13 -0.33
CA GLN A 44 -4.72 -10.23 0.39
C GLN A 44 -4.01 -9.09 1.14
N PRO A 45 -3.18 -8.25 0.48
CA PRO A 45 -2.37 -7.23 1.15
C PRO A 45 -3.12 -6.29 2.12
N ARG A 46 -4.44 -6.09 1.91
CA ARG A 46 -5.24 -5.05 2.61
C ARG A 46 -6.17 -5.56 3.70
N GLN A 47 -6.61 -6.81 3.66
CA GLN A 47 -7.70 -7.25 4.56
C GLN A 47 -7.29 -7.33 6.03
N ALA A 48 -5.98 -7.28 6.33
CA ALA A 48 -5.49 -7.15 7.70
C ALA A 48 -5.82 -5.79 8.35
N ALA A 49 -6.17 -4.73 7.58
CA ALA A 49 -6.32 -3.36 8.09
C ALA A 49 -7.73 -2.75 7.95
N PHE A 50 -8.69 -3.39 7.27
CA PHE A 50 -10.06 -2.88 7.16
C PHE A 50 -10.88 -3.13 8.43
N SER A 51 -11.68 -2.15 8.84
CA SER A 51 -12.53 -2.22 10.04
C SER A 51 -13.35 -3.52 10.10
N THR A 52 -13.29 -4.18 11.25
CA THR A 52 -13.96 -5.45 11.56
C THR A 52 -15.46 -5.44 11.26
N ALA A 53 -16.11 -4.28 11.38
CA ALA A 53 -17.55 -4.11 11.19
C ALA A 53 -18.02 -4.29 9.73
N ALA A 54 -17.32 -3.70 8.75
CA ALA A 54 -17.67 -3.85 7.34
C ALA A 54 -17.43 -5.29 6.84
N SER A 55 -16.35 -5.89 7.34
CA SER A 55 -16.00 -7.29 7.09
C SER A 55 -17.06 -8.27 7.63
N ALA A 56 -17.60 -8.00 8.83
CA ALA A 56 -18.63 -8.81 9.46
C ALA A 56 -19.97 -8.76 8.69
N LYS A 57 -20.40 -7.57 8.25
CA LYS A 57 -21.64 -7.41 7.47
C LYS A 57 -21.55 -8.14 6.13
N HIS A 58 -20.44 -7.96 5.40
CA HIS A 58 -20.24 -8.62 4.11
C HIS A 58 -20.22 -10.14 4.24
N HIS A 59 -19.60 -10.64 5.30
CA HIS A 59 -19.55 -12.08 5.58
C HIS A 59 -20.94 -12.66 5.93
N ALA A 60 -21.79 -11.92 6.65
CA ALA A 60 -23.17 -12.34 6.91
C ALA A 60 -24.02 -12.42 5.64
N GLU A 61 -23.83 -11.48 4.70
CA GLU A 61 -24.48 -11.50 3.39
C GLU A 61 -24.06 -12.72 2.57
N LEU A 62 -22.77 -13.05 2.56
CA LEU A 62 -22.26 -14.26 1.87
C LEU A 62 -22.83 -15.54 2.46
N LYS A 63 -22.97 -15.63 3.80
CA LYS A 63 -23.63 -16.79 4.43
C LYS A 63 -25.09 -16.92 4.02
N ARG A 64 -25.85 -15.81 4.01
CA ARG A 64 -27.25 -15.79 3.55
C ARG A 64 -27.38 -16.19 2.09
N ALA A 65 -26.51 -15.65 1.22
CA ALA A 65 -26.50 -16.00 -0.20
C ALA A 65 -26.20 -17.48 -0.41
N LEU A 66 -25.24 -18.04 0.32
CA LEU A 66 -24.89 -19.45 0.25
C LEU A 66 -26.03 -20.36 0.75
N GLN A 67 -26.76 -19.94 1.79
CA GLN A 67 -27.95 -20.64 2.27
C GLN A 67 -29.09 -20.61 1.26
N ALA A 68 -29.32 -19.46 0.61
CA ALA A 68 -30.44 -19.27 -0.32
C ALA A 68 -30.20 -19.90 -1.70
N LYS A 69 -29.01 -19.70 -2.29
CA LYS A 69 -28.68 -20.14 -3.66
C LYS A 69 -27.94 -21.48 -3.72
N GLY A 70 -27.49 -21.99 -2.58
CA GLY A 70 -26.70 -23.22 -2.49
C GLY A 70 -25.22 -23.05 -2.84
N GLU A 71 -24.87 -22.06 -3.68
CA GLU A 71 -23.51 -21.74 -4.14
C GLU A 71 -23.26 -20.22 -4.26
N LEU A 72 -21.98 -19.83 -4.23
CA LEU A 72 -21.48 -18.48 -4.44
C LEU A 72 -20.71 -18.42 -5.77
N ASP A 73 -20.39 -17.21 -6.24
CA ASP A 73 -19.57 -17.02 -7.43
C ASP A 73 -18.20 -17.73 -7.31
N PRO A 74 -17.61 -18.22 -8.42
CA PRO A 74 -16.34 -18.91 -8.39
C PRO A 74 -15.21 -18.09 -7.73
N ILE A 75 -14.33 -18.77 -7.00
CA ILE A 75 -13.07 -18.18 -6.54
C ILE A 75 -12.00 -18.34 -7.62
N VAL A 76 -11.00 -17.47 -7.64
CA VAL A 76 -9.89 -17.57 -8.60
C VAL A 76 -8.71 -18.26 -7.92
N VAL A 77 -8.15 -19.30 -8.56
CA VAL A 77 -7.05 -20.10 -8.01
C VAL A 77 -5.89 -20.26 -8.99
N MET A 78 -4.68 -20.43 -8.45
CA MET A 78 -3.49 -20.80 -9.22
C MET A 78 -2.82 -22.02 -8.57
N LYS A 79 -2.17 -22.88 -9.38
CA LYS A 79 -1.38 -24.00 -8.89
C LYS A 79 0.11 -23.62 -8.84
N VAL A 80 0.71 -23.75 -7.66
CA VAL A 80 2.11 -23.43 -7.39
C VAL A 80 2.73 -24.54 -6.54
N GLY A 81 3.85 -25.12 -6.99
CA GLY A 81 4.53 -26.22 -6.32
C GLY A 81 3.60 -27.38 -5.94
N GLY A 82 2.67 -27.76 -6.82
CA GLY A 82 1.73 -28.86 -6.62
C GLY A 82 0.51 -28.53 -5.74
N ALA A 83 0.37 -27.30 -5.23
CA ALA A 83 -0.75 -26.89 -4.38
C ALA A 83 -1.58 -25.76 -5.01
N TRP A 84 -2.90 -25.75 -4.75
CA TRP A 84 -3.79 -24.69 -5.19
C TRP A 84 -3.82 -23.54 -4.19
N TYR A 85 -3.65 -22.31 -4.68
CA TYR A 85 -3.69 -21.08 -3.90
C TYR A 85 -4.85 -20.19 -4.36
N CYS A 86 -5.61 -19.66 -3.41
CA CYS A 86 -6.65 -18.67 -3.66
C CYS A 86 -6.02 -17.32 -4.01
N LEU A 87 -6.33 -16.79 -5.19
CA LEU A 87 -5.95 -15.44 -5.64
C LEU A 87 -7.03 -14.42 -5.30
N ASP A 88 -8.30 -14.74 -5.61
CA ASP A 88 -9.45 -13.88 -5.36
C ASP A 88 -10.64 -14.68 -4.80
N GLY A 89 -11.46 -14.04 -3.97
CA GLY A 89 -12.65 -14.66 -3.37
C GLY A 89 -12.41 -15.31 -2.01
N HIS A 90 -11.39 -14.89 -1.27
CA HIS A 90 -11.07 -15.41 0.06
C HIS A 90 -12.24 -15.35 1.06
N HIS A 91 -13.10 -14.31 1.01
CA HIS A 91 -14.31 -14.27 1.83
C HIS A 91 -15.31 -15.36 1.45
N ARG A 92 -15.44 -15.67 0.16
CA ARG A 92 -16.28 -16.78 -0.33
C ARG A 92 -15.71 -18.11 0.14
N LEU A 93 -14.38 -18.30 0.03
CA LEU A 93 -13.70 -19.49 0.55
C LEU A 93 -13.92 -19.66 2.07
N LYS A 94 -13.76 -18.59 2.86
CA LYS A 94 -14.05 -18.59 4.30
C LYS A 94 -15.53 -18.92 4.59
N ALA A 95 -16.47 -18.38 3.83
CA ALA A 95 -17.89 -18.70 3.96
C ALA A 95 -18.17 -20.20 3.71
N TYR A 96 -17.57 -20.79 2.68
CA TYR A 96 -17.67 -22.22 2.40
C TYR A 96 -17.05 -23.09 3.51
N GLN A 97 -15.87 -22.71 4.01
CA GLN A 97 -15.22 -23.40 5.13
C GLN A 97 -16.09 -23.39 6.40
N GLN A 98 -16.75 -22.26 6.68
CA GLN A 98 -17.59 -22.10 7.86
C GLN A 98 -19.01 -22.66 7.74
N ALA A 99 -19.52 -22.80 6.52
CA ALA A 99 -20.86 -23.34 6.30
C ALA A 99 -20.96 -24.82 6.73
N GLY A 100 -19.83 -25.54 6.78
CA GLY A 100 -19.75 -26.92 7.25
C GLY A 100 -20.63 -27.91 6.47
N GLY A 101 -20.58 -29.20 6.84
CA GLY A 101 -21.49 -30.24 6.32
C GLY A 101 -21.15 -30.80 4.93
N ARG A 102 -22.19 -31.11 4.13
CA ARG A 102 -22.13 -31.83 2.83
C ARG A 102 -21.36 -31.09 1.72
N ARG A 103 -21.02 -29.81 1.91
CA ARG A 103 -20.33 -29.00 0.90
C ARG A 103 -18.82 -29.19 1.01
N THR A 104 -18.30 -30.13 0.23
CA THR A 104 -16.86 -30.46 0.21
C THR A 104 -16.08 -29.69 -0.86
N HIS A 105 -16.77 -29.09 -1.83
CA HIS A 105 -16.18 -28.44 -3.00
C HIS A 105 -16.70 -27.01 -3.20
N VAL A 106 -15.85 -26.17 -3.78
CA VAL A 106 -16.18 -24.79 -4.18
C VAL A 106 -16.03 -24.62 -5.69
N PRO A 107 -16.87 -23.78 -6.33
CA PRO A 107 -16.65 -23.39 -7.71
C PRO A 107 -15.37 -22.58 -7.85
N VAL A 108 -14.59 -22.85 -8.90
CA VAL A 108 -13.30 -22.20 -9.15
C VAL A 108 -13.13 -21.80 -10.62
N ASN A 109 -12.40 -20.71 -10.82
CA ASN A 109 -11.77 -20.35 -12.08
C ASN A 109 -10.26 -20.50 -11.92
N VAL A 110 -9.63 -21.21 -12.85
CA VAL A 110 -8.18 -21.41 -12.83
C VAL A 110 -7.50 -20.25 -13.56
N PHE A 111 -6.56 -19.61 -12.87
CA PHE A 111 -5.74 -18.54 -13.43
C PHE A 111 -4.47 -19.12 -14.03
N GLU A 112 -4.14 -18.68 -15.23
CA GLU A 112 -2.93 -19.02 -15.96
C GLU A 112 -2.04 -17.80 -16.10
N GLY A 113 -0.74 -17.96 -15.88
CA GLY A 113 0.24 -16.88 -15.98
C GLY A 113 1.37 -17.02 -14.97
N SER A 114 2.25 -16.02 -14.92
CA SER A 114 3.33 -15.96 -13.93
C SER A 114 2.79 -15.62 -12.52
N LEU A 115 3.62 -15.82 -11.50
CA LEU A 115 3.28 -15.41 -10.14
C LEU A 115 3.13 -13.88 -10.03
N GLU A 116 3.90 -13.14 -10.81
CA GLU A 116 3.80 -11.69 -10.98
C GLU A 116 2.46 -11.28 -11.62
N ASP A 117 2.01 -12.01 -12.64
CA ASP A 117 0.69 -11.80 -13.25
C ASP A 117 -0.44 -12.09 -12.26
N ALA A 118 -0.31 -13.13 -11.43
CA ALA A 118 -1.25 -13.44 -10.37
C ALA A 118 -1.32 -12.32 -9.33
N PHE A 119 -0.16 -11.80 -8.89
CA PHE A 119 -0.12 -10.69 -7.96
C PHE A 119 -0.77 -9.43 -8.57
N ARG A 120 -0.44 -9.10 -9.82
CA ARG A 120 -1.10 -8.01 -10.56
C ARG A 120 -2.62 -8.20 -10.61
N PHE A 121 -3.07 -9.41 -10.95
CA PHE A 121 -4.49 -9.76 -10.98
C PHE A 121 -5.16 -9.49 -9.64
N THR A 122 -4.53 -9.85 -8.50
CA THR A 122 -5.11 -9.55 -7.18
C THR A 122 -5.18 -8.05 -6.89
N VAL A 123 -4.25 -7.24 -7.40
CA VAL A 123 -4.32 -5.78 -7.26
C VAL A 123 -5.45 -5.21 -8.11
N GLU A 124 -5.59 -5.70 -9.35
CA GLU A 124 -6.62 -5.31 -10.31
C GLU A 124 -8.03 -5.74 -9.86
N SER A 125 -8.23 -6.96 -9.36
CA SER A 125 -9.54 -7.41 -8.88
C SER A 125 -10.02 -6.60 -7.68
N ASN A 126 -9.09 -6.06 -6.90
CA ASN A 126 -9.34 -5.22 -5.73
C ASN A 126 -9.44 -3.72 -6.07
N ALA A 127 -9.35 -3.30 -7.33
CA ALA A 127 -9.35 -1.89 -7.72
C ALA A 127 -10.74 -1.33 -8.12
N PRO A 128 -11.58 -2.03 -8.91
CA PRO A 128 -12.91 -1.54 -9.29
C PRO A 128 -14.03 -1.85 -8.28
N ASP A 129 -14.03 -3.03 -7.66
CA ASP A 129 -15.33 -3.61 -7.30
C ASP A 129 -15.81 -3.40 -5.86
N LYS A 130 -14.94 -3.18 -4.86
CA LYS A 130 -15.37 -2.99 -3.46
C LYS A 130 -14.39 -2.12 -2.67
N LEU A 131 -14.88 -0.98 -2.17
CA LEU A 131 -14.22 0.00 -1.29
C LEU A 131 -13.07 0.79 -1.91
N ASN A 132 -13.24 2.11 -1.92
CA ASN A 132 -12.26 3.12 -2.29
C ASN A 132 -10.89 2.78 -1.73
N LEU A 133 -10.06 2.22 -2.60
CA LEU A 133 -8.64 2.11 -2.42
C LEU A 133 -8.09 3.45 -1.92
N SER A 134 -7.58 3.49 -0.69
CA SER A 134 -6.92 4.70 -0.19
C SER A 134 -5.73 5.03 -1.11
N THR A 135 -5.36 6.30 -1.14
CA THR A 135 -4.20 6.73 -1.94
C THR A 135 -2.93 6.00 -1.47
N GLU A 136 -2.85 5.71 -0.17
CA GLU A 136 -1.78 4.99 0.50
C GLU A 136 -1.72 3.52 0.04
N ASP A 137 -2.86 2.83 0.00
CA ASP A 137 -2.94 1.44 -0.45
C ASP A 137 -2.58 1.28 -1.92
N LYS A 138 -2.98 2.24 -2.76
CA LYS A 138 -2.58 2.28 -4.18
C LYS A 138 -1.07 2.41 -4.31
N LYS A 139 -0.45 3.30 -3.51
CA LYS A 139 0.99 3.51 -3.50
C LYS A 139 1.74 2.29 -2.97
N GLU A 140 1.23 1.63 -1.94
CA GLU A 140 1.82 0.41 -1.39
C GLU A 140 1.73 -0.75 -2.40
N ALA A 141 0.59 -0.92 -3.08
CA ALA A 141 0.47 -1.89 -4.16
C ALA A 141 1.46 -1.60 -5.31
N ALA A 142 1.56 -0.33 -5.72
CA ALA A 142 2.49 0.10 -6.75
C ALA A 142 3.95 -0.17 -6.36
N TRP A 143 4.31 0.10 -5.10
CA TRP A 143 5.62 -0.18 -4.53
C TRP A 143 5.97 -1.67 -4.58
N ARG A 144 5.04 -2.55 -4.18
CA ARG A 144 5.27 -4.01 -4.27
C ARG A 144 5.45 -4.48 -5.70
N MET A 145 4.59 -4.03 -6.62
CA MET A 145 4.72 -4.38 -8.04
C MET A 145 6.06 -3.89 -8.63
N LEU A 146 6.53 -2.71 -8.21
CA LEU A 146 7.83 -2.19 -8.60
C LEU A 146 8.99 -3.06 -8.07
N LEU A 147 8.90 -3.53 -6.82
CA LEU A 147 9.90 -4.42 -6.23
C LEU A 147 9.94 -5.78 -6.93
N LEU A 148 8.80 -6.27 -7.41
CA LEU A 148 8.70 -7.47 -8.24
C LEU A 148 9.22 -7.26 -9.69
N GLY A 149 9.59 -6.03 -10.06
CA GLY A 149 10.15 -5.72 -11.37
C GLY A 149 9.11 -5.55 -12.49
N LEU A 150 7.83 -5.32 -12.14
CA LEU A 150 6.81 -5.10 -13.16
C LEU A 150 7.05 -3.77 -13.91
N PRO A 151 6.74 -3.71 -15.22
CA PRO A 151 6.91 -2.49 -15.99
C PRO A 151 5.92 -1.41 -15.55
N PHE A 152 6.36 -0.14 -15.57
CA PHE A 152 5.58 1.00 -15.05
C PHE A 152 4.19 1.13 -15.67
N ARG A 153 4.04 0.74 -16.94
CA ARG A 153 2.74 0.72 -17.64
C ARG A 153 1.74 -0.21 -16.94
N GLN A 154 2.18 -1.41 -16.56
CA GLN A 154 1.32 -2.38 -15.86
C GLN A 154 1.00 -1.92 -14.44
N ILE A 155 1.99 -1.35 -13.74
CA ILE A 155 1.79 -0.80 -12.39
C ILE A 155 0.75 0.33 -12.42
N ASN A 156 0.90 1.28 -13.36
CA ASN A 156 -0.04 2.39 -13.52
C ASN A 156 -1.45 1.91 -13.85
N HIS A 157 -1.60 0.95 -14.77
CA HIS A 157 -2.88 0.35 -15.13
C HIS A 157 -3.56 -0.28 -13.90
N ALA A 158 -2.83 -1.13 -13.17
CA ALA A 158 -3.39 -1.89 -12.06
C ALA A 158 -3.73 -1.03 -10.83
N THR A 159 -2.95 0.01 -10.56
CA THR A 159 -3.03 0.77 -9.30
C THR A 159 -3.62 2.16 -9.46
N THR A 160 -3.71 2.68 -10.69
CA THR A 160 -4.01 4.09 -11.01
C THR A 160 -2.97 5.11 -10.50
N VAL A 161 -1.85 4.67 -9.93
CA VAL A 161 -0.75 5.55 -9.48
C VAL A 161 -0.02 6.13 -10.69
N SER A 162 0.26 7.43 -10.69
CA SER A 162 0.90 8.10 -11.82
C SER A 162 2.31 7.56 -12.09
N LYS A 163 2.70 7.52 -13.38
CA LYS A 163 4.05 7.11 -13.80
C LYS A 163 5.17 7.91 -13.12
N GLY A 164 4.96 9.21 -12.88
CA GLY A 164 5.90 10.05 -12.15
C GLY A 164 6.09 9.60 -10.70
N THR A 165 5.01 9.20 -10.02
CA THR A 165 5.11 8.65 -8.65
C THR A 165 5.87 7.32 -8.65
N ILE A 166 5.59 6.44 -9.62
CA ILE A 166 6.28 5.15 -9.75
C ILE A 166 7.78 5.36 -10.05
N HIS A 167 8.12 6.32 -10.91
CA HIS A 167 9.51 6.70 -11.17
C HIS A 167 10.21 7.22 -9.91
N ASN A 168 9.55 8.09 -9.13
CA ASN A 168 10.10 8.57 -7.86
C ASN A 168 10.33 7.42 -6.86
N MET A 169 9.43 6.44 -6.82
CA MET A 169 9.62 5.22 -6.02
C MET A 169 10.84 4.42 -6.48
N ASP A 170 11.05 4.26 -7.78
CA ASP A 170 12.22 3.56 -8.32
C ASP A 170 13.53 4.28 -7.99
N GLN A 171 13.56 5.60 -8.14
CA GLN A 171 14.69 6.42 -7.74
C GLN A 171 14.96 6.33 -6.24
N ALA A 172 13.92 6.33 -5.41
CA ALA A 172 14.04 6.12 -3.97
C ALA A 172 14.64 4.74 -3.64
N ARG A 173 14.19 3.69 -4.33
CA ARG A 173 14.75 2.33 -4.20
C ARG A 173 16.23 2.29 -4.56
N GLN A 174 16.62 2.90 -5.67
CA GLN A 174 18.01 2.95 -6.12
C GLN A 174 18.90 3.67 -5.10
N ARG A 175 18.48 4.86 -4.63
CA ARG A 175 19.19 5.60 -3.59
C ARG A 175 19.36 4.81 -2.30
N VAL A 176 18.31 4.10 -1.85
CA VAL A 176 18.41 3.27 -0.65
C VAL A 176 19.43 2.14 -0.83
N ARG A 177 19.45 1.48 -2.00
CA ARG A 177 20.42 0.42 -2.30
C ARG A 177 21.85 0.93 -2.40
N GLU A 178 22.05 2.12 -2.97
CA GLU A 178 23.37 2.75 -3.07
C GLU A 178 23.91 3.18 -1.71
N GLN A 179 23.07 3.83 -0.88
CA GLN A 179 23.48 4.36 0.42
C GLN A 179 23.53 3.29 1.51
N TRP A 180 22.70 2.26 1.41
CA TRP A 180 22.62 1.16 2.36
C TRP A 180 22.48 -0.19 1.63
N PRO A 181 23.57 -0.72 1.06
CA PRO A 181 23.55 -1.99 0.33
C PRO A 181 23.04 -3.18 1.16
N SER A 182 23.22 -3.14 2.49
CA SER A 182 22.75 -4.18 3.42
C SER A 182 21.28 -4.03 3.82
N ALA A 183 20.59 -2.97 3.40
CA ALA A 183 19.18 -2.77 3.73
C ALA A 183 18.28 -3.67 2.88
N ALA A 184 17.44 -4.48 3.54
CA ALA A 184 16.42 -5.29 2.88
C ALA A 184 15.20 -4.44 2.47
N VAL A 185 15.40 -3.52 1.52
CA VAL A 185 14.40 -2.54 1.05
C VAL A 185 13.10 -3.21 0.56
N GLU A 186 13.18 -4.45 0.08
CA GLU A 186 12.05 -5.23 -0.38
C GLU A 186 11.09 -5.63 0.74
N SER A 187 11.59 -5.67 1.99
CA SER A 187 10.79 -5.93 3.19
C SER A 187 10.11 -4.67 3.75
N TRP A 188 10.42 -3.49 3.20
CA TRP A 188 9.91 -2.21 3.67
C TRP A 188 8.67 -1.79 2.90
N THR A 189 7.73 -1.14 3.59
CA THR A 189 6.62 -0.41 2.97
C THR A 189 7.12 0.86 2.28
N TRP A 190 6.35 1.39 1.33
CA TRP A 190 6.67 2.69 0.72
C TRP A 190 6.80 3.82 1.75
N GLU A 191 5.93 3.84 2.78
CA GLU A 191 5.94 4.88 3.81
C GLU A 191 7.24 4.88 4.62
N ASN A 192 7.79 3.71 4.95
CA ASN A 192 9.08 3.59 5.64
C ASN A 192 10.24 4.12 4.79
N VAL A 193 10.27 3.79 3.49
CA VAL A 193 11.29 4.31 2.55
C VAL A 193 11.21 5.83 2.49
N LYS A 194 10.00 6.35 2.29
CA LYS A 194 9.75 7.79 2.23
C LYS A 194 10.17 8.49 3.53
N ARG A 195 9.84 7.92 4.68
CA ARG A 195 10.22 8.46 6.00
C ARG A 195 11.74 8.49 6.18
N LEU A 196 12.42 7.39 5.89
CA LEU A 196 13.89 7.31 5.99
C LEU A 196 14.56 8.40 5.15
N LEU A 197 14.17 8.52 3.88
CA LEU A 197 14.75 9.50 2.98
C LEU A 197 14.44 10.94 3.40
N ASN A 198 13.24 11.21 3.93
CA ASN A 198 12.88 12.53 4.45
C ASN A 198 13.67 12.89 5.72
N THR A 199 13.79 11.96 6.67
CA THR A 199 14.55 12.19 7.92
C THR A 199 16.03 12.43 7.63
N ARG A 200 16.65 11.61 6.77
CA ARG A 200 18.07 11.77 6.44
C ARG A 200 18.33 12.99 5.56
N ALA A 201 17.39 13.38 4.69
CA ALA A 201 17.46 14.64 3.99
C ALA A 201 17.40 15.85 4.95
N ALA A 202 16.76 15.72 6.11
CA ALA A 202 16.80 16.77 7.13
C ALA A 202 18.13 16.77 7.92
N GLU A 203 18.68 15.59 8.22
CA GLU A 203 19.93 15.43 8.99
C GLU A 203 21.20 15.80 8.18
N GLY A 204 21.29 15.38 6.92
CA GLY A 204 22.52 15.50 6.13
C GLY A 204 22.69 16.83 5.39
N ALA A 205 21.70 17.72 5.47
CA ALA A 205 21.58 18.78 4.48
C ALA A 205 21.95 20.18 4.98
N GLY A 206 22.58 20.25 6.17
CA GLY A 206 23.18 21.46 6.73
C GLY A 206 22.23 22.66 6.73
N ASP A 207 22.77 23.88 6.79
CA ASP A 207 21.95 25.09 6.70
C ASP A 207 21.39 25.34 5.29
N GLY A 208 22.01 24.76 4.26
CA GLY A 208 21.58 24.89 2.86
C GLY A 208 20.19 24.32 2.57
N TRP A 209 19.85 23.15 3.13
CA TRP A 209 18.52 22.56 2.95
C TRP A 209 17.43 23.28 3.73
N LYS A 210 17.76 23.80 4.92
CA LYS A 210 16.82 24.64 5.68
C LYS A 210 16.42 25.85 4.84
N ALA A 211 17.38 26.51 4.18
CA ALA A 211 17.13 27.65 3.31
C ALA A 211 16.28 27.27 2.07
N VAL A 212 16.60 26.15 1.41
CA VAL A 212 15.84 25.67 0.23
C VAL A 212 14.40 25.30 0.61
N LYS A 213 14.19 24.56 1.71
CA LYS A 213 12.85 24.19 2.17
C LYS A 213 12.05 25.37 2.69
N ALA A 214 12.69 26.30 3.40
CA ALA A 214 12.04 27.55 3.80
C ALA A 214 11.52 28.32 2.57
N LYS A 215 12.32 28.40 1.50
CA LYS A 215 11.89 29.04 0.24
C LYS A 215 10.72 28.31 -0.42
N GLU A 216 10.77 26.98 -0.51
CA GLU A 216 9.67 26.17 -1.06
C GLU A 216 8.37 26.35 -0.26
N TRP A 217 8.45 26.30 1.07
CA TRP A 217 7.29 26.45 1.95
C TRP A 217 6.73 27.87 1.92
N ALA A 218 7.58 28.89 1.87
CA ALA A 218 7.14 30.27 1.68
C ALA A 218 6.37 30.45 0.36
N GLN A 219 6.85 29.85 -0.74
CA GLN A 219 6.12 29.87 -2.01
C GLN A 219 4.78 29.14 -1.92
N ALA A 220 4.70 28.01 -1.23
CA ALA A 220 3.44 27.30 -1.02
C ALA A 220 2.45 28.15 -0.20
N LEU A 221 2.92 28.77 0.88
CA LEU A 221 2.11 29.69 1.70
C LEU A 221 1.59 30.86 0.86
N ALA A 222 2.44 31.48 0.04
CA ALA A 222 2.05 32.58 -0.85
C ALA A 222 0.99 32.14 -1.88
N ARG A 223 1.16 30.96 -2.49
CA ARG A 223 0.20 30.43 -3.48
C ARG A 223 -1.17 30.13 -2.88
N HIS A 224 -1.19 29.51 -1.70
CA HIS A 224 -2.44 29.04 -1.08
C HIS A 224 -3.15 30.14 -0.30
N PHE A 225 -2.42 30.98 0.43
CA PHE A 225 -3.00 31.99 1.31
C PHE A 225 -2.93 33.40 0.75
N LYS A 226 -2.24 33.66 -0.37
CA LYS A 226 -2.29 34.91 -1.15
C LYS A 226 -2.19 36.21 -0.30
N GLY A 227 -1.34 36.22 0.73
CA GLY A 227 -1.13 37.39 1.60
C GLY A 227 -2.09 37.49 2.80
N LEU A 228 -3.04 36.57 2.95
CA LEU A 228 -3.91 36.49 4.15
C LEU A 228 -3.14 36.46 5.48
N PRO A 229 -1.96 35.81 5.62
CA PRO A 229 -1.22 35.84 6.88
C PRO A 229 -0.80 37.25 7.30
N SER A 230 -0.53 38.14 6.33
CA SER A 230 -0.17 39.54 6.59
C SER A 230 -1.39 40.43 6.82
N GLN A 231 -2.51 40.14 6.16
CA GLN A 231 -3.77 40.91 6.30
C GLN A 231 -4.51 40.57 7.60
N HIS A 232 -4.46 39.31 8.02
CA HIS A 232 -5.18 38.79 9.18
C HIS A 232 -4.28 37.89 10.05
N PRO A 233 -3.22 38.45 10.66
CA PRO A 233 -2.22 37.67 11.40
C PRO A 233 -2.81 36.87 12.57
N GLN A 234 -3.78 37.45 13.29
CA GLN A 234 -4.47 36.77 14.41
C GLN A 234 -5.26 35.55 13.93
N ILE A 235 -6.05 35.69 12.86
CA ILE A 235 -6.85 34.59 12.30
C ILE A 235 -5.95 33.46 11.79
N PHE A 236 -4.82 33.81 11.16
CA PHE A 236 -3.86 32.82 10.70
C PHE A 236 -3.17 32.08 11.86
N ALA A 237 -2.80 32.80 12.93
CA ALA A 237 -2.25 32.21 14.14
C ALA A 237 -3.25 31.25 14.81
N ASP A 238 -4.51 31.66 14.95
CA ASP A 238 -5.58 30.82 15.51
C ASP A 238 -5.82 29.58 14.66
N ALA A 239 -5.84 29.72 13.33
CA ALA A 239 -5.99 28.61 12.41
C ALA A 239 -4.82 27.61 12.55
N PHE A 240 -3.59 28.10 12.69
CA PHE A 240 -2.42 27.25 12.86
C PHE A 240 -2.42 26.53 14.21
N LEU A 241 -2.78 27.23 15.30
CA LEU A 241 -2.98 26.64 16.63
C LEU A 241 -4.06 25.56 16.64
N ARG A 242 -5.14 25.72 15.85
CA ARG A 242 -6.20 24.71 15.72
C ARG A 242 -5.76 23.48 14.92
N TYR A 243 -4.89 23.66 13.92
CA TYR A 243 -4.39 22.60 13.07
C TYR A 243 -3.32 21.74 13.77
N ASP A 244 -2.31 22.39 14.36
CA ASP A 244 -1.22 21.73 15.07
C ASP A 244 -0.75 22.60 16.25
N PRO A 245 -1.35 22.41 17.45
CA PRO A 245 -1.00 23.20 18.62
C PRO A 245 0.46 23.08 19.06
N ALA A 246 1.07 21.90 18.87
CA ALA A 246 2.45 21.64 19.26
C ALA A 246 3.43 22.29 18.26
N GLY A 247 3.17 22.10 16.97
CA GLY A 247 3.93 22.73 15.89
C GLY A 247 3.85 24.26 15.93
N ALA A 248 2.66 24.84 16.15
CA ALA A 248 2.49 26.28 16.25
C ALA A 248 3.31 26.89 17.39
N ARG A 249 3.33 26.27 18.58
CA ARG A 249 4.17 26.71 19.71
C ARG A 249 5.66 26.60 19.40
N ALA A 250 6.09 25.50 18.78
CA ALA A 250 7.50 25.32 18.41
C ALA A 250 7.96 26.35 17.37
N VAL A 251 7.12 26.64 16.37
CA VAL A 251 7.39 27.67 15.36
C VAL A 251 7.45 29.06 15.98
N ALA A 252 6.51 29.40 16.88
CA ALA A 252 6.53 30.69 17.57
C ALA A 252 7.82 30.90 18.39
N ALA A 253 8.25 29.87 19.13
CA ALA A 253 9.49 29.92 19.90
C ALA A 253 10.74 30.07 19.01
N GLU A 254 10.75 29.44 17.83
CA GLU A 254 11.85 29.57 16.86
C GLU A 254 11.89 30.96 16.23
N ILE A 255 10.74 31.53 15.85
CA ILE A 255 10.64 32.90 15.33
C ILE A 255 11.14 33.90 16.36
N GLN A 256 10.69 33.77 17.61
CA GLN A 256 11.11 34.66 18.69
C GLN A 256 12.61 34.56 18.96
N ARG A 257 13.18 33.35 18.91
CA ARG A 257 14.63 33.16 19.08
C ARG A 257 15.43 33.88 18.00
N ARG A 258 14.96 33.88 16.74
CA ARG A 258 15.64 34.54 15.61
C ARG A 258 15.53 36.06 15.65
N ALA A 259 14.36 36.58 16.05
CA ALA A 259 14.17 38.02 16.20
C ALA A 259 15.14 38.62 17.24
N VAL A 260 15.41 37.90 18.33
CA VAL A 260 16.37 38.32 19.36
C VAL A 260 17.83 38.30 18.85
N THR A 261 18.19 37.35 17.99
CA THR A 261 19.54 37.28 17.42
C THR A 261 19.81 38.41 16.43
N GLU A 262 18.82 38.81 15.63
CA GLU A 262 18.94 39.92 14.67
C GLU A 262 19.07 41.29 15.36
N GLU A 263 18.45 41.48 16.54
CA GLU A 263 18.60 42.71 17.33
C GLU A 263 20.01 42.85 17.95
N CYS A 264 20.66 41.75 18.37
CA CYS A 264 22.03 41.79 18.91
C CYS A 264 23.11 42.05 17.84
N GLU A 265 22.87 41.72 16.58
CA GLU A 265 23.80 41.99 15.47
C GLU A 265 23.67 43.42 14.91
N ALA A 266 22.55 44.12 15.19
CA ALA A 266 22.32 45.49 14.75
C ALA A 266 22.90 46.57 15.69
N ASP A 267 23.33 46.18 16.90
CA ASP A 267 23.90 47.07 17.93
C ASP A 267 25.45 47.09 17.94
N PHE A 268 26.11 46.58 16.89
CA PHE A 268 27.57 46.66 16.64
C PHE A 268 27.88 47.35 15.31
#